data_AF-A0A4P2Q9S0-F1
#
_entry.id   AF-A0A4P2Q9S0-F1
#
_cell.length_a   1.000
_cell.length_b   1.000
_cell.length_c   1.000
_cell.angle_alpha   90.00
_cell.angle_beta   90.00
_cell.angle_gamma   90.00
#
_symmetry.space_group_name_H-M   'P 1'
#
loop_
_entity.id
_entity.type
_entity.pdbx_description
1 polymer ?
#
loop_
_entity_poly.entity_id
_entity_poly.type
_entity_poly.pdbx_seq_one_letter_code
_entity_poly.pdbx_strand_id
1 'polypeptide(L)'
;MNGPAVRVSLCLALASSVFVASGDASACGGVEVMPAIDHRVMGVARAEQALRDGRLAAAAGSVIRMFPEIRRISHGQDPLLNRAFRVLAVAAARAEGALGVGAEVPRALLGAWGGTSAEDRRANIDWSIRTLQRLNEQRKNDPALQGDLGEALARAPERRGEALRLLGGLAERDLLASPEAYAALARLRALSGDGAGHDAAASRCEAMAKNTALCRTSGATGPQS
;
A
#
# COMPACT_ATOMS: atom_id res chain seq x y z
N MET A 1 5.82 24.53 -67.70
CA MET A 1 5.50 25.92 -68.08
C MET A 1 5.93 26.83 -66.94
N ASN A 2 6.89 27.71 -67.26
CA ASN A 2 7.17 29.02 -66.67
C ASN A 2 7.57 29.12 -65.18
N GLY A 3 8.88 29.22 -64.92
CA GLY A 3 9.41 30.21 -63.96
C GLY A 3 9.35 31.63 -64.56
N PRO A 4 10.07 32.65 -64.08
CA PRO A 4 10.98 32.77 -62.92
C PRO A 4 10.56 33.95 -61.98
N ALA A 5 11.26 34.28 -60.89
CA ALA A 5 12.24 35.36 -60.93
C ALA A 5 13.09 35.39 -59.64
N VAL A 6 14.40 35.43 -59.89
CA VAL A 6 15.51 35.68 -58.98
C VAL A 6 15.48 37.14 -58.52
N ARG A 7 15.73 37.38 -57.23
CA ARG A 7 16.40 38.61 -56.77
C ARG A 7 17.43 38.26 -55.70
N VAL A 8 18.68 38.25 -56.16
CA VAL A 8 19.89 38.34 -55.34
C VAL A 8 20.01 39.78 -54.86
N SER A 9 20.02 40.00 -53.55
CA SER A 9 20.51 41.23 -52.94
C SER A 9 21.54 40.86 -51.90
N LEU A 10 22.80 41.05 -52.30
CA LEU A 10 24.00 40.96 -51.50
C LEU A 10 24.13 42.27 -50.70
N CYS A 11 23.96 42.22 -49.38
CA CYS A 11 24.35 43.32 -48.49
C CYS A 11 25.51 42.85 -47.61
N LEU A 12 26.72 43.28 -47.98
CA LEU A 12 27.85 43.35 -47.07
C LEU A 12 27.51 44.33 -45.94
N ALA A 13 27.54 43.87 -44.68
CA ALA A 13 27.62 44.74 -43.52
C ALA A 13 28.58 44.14 -42.48
N LEU A 14 29.78 44.72 -42.50
CA LEU A 14 30.83 44.81 -41.49
C LEU A 14 30.55 44.13 -40.13
N ALA A 15 31.31 43.08 -39.86
CA ALA A 15 31.56 42.58 -38.51
C ALA A 15 32.31 43.64 -37.70
N SER A 16 31.59 44.34 -36.81
CA SER A 16 32.18 45.14 -35.74
C SER A 16 32.07 44.33 -34.45
N SER A 17 33.14 43.66 -34.08
CA SER A 17 33.27 42.96 -32.80
C SER A 17 33.32 43.99 -31.68
N VAL A 18 32.16 44.36 -31.13
CA VAL A 18 32.11 45.05 -29.84
C VAL A 18 32.45 44.01 -28.77
N PHE A 19 33.67 44.10 -28.22
CA PHE A 19 34.01 43.47 -26.95
C PHE A 19 33.13 44.11 -25.87
N VAL A 20 31.93 43.56 -25.67
CA VAL A 20 31.16 43.79 -24.45
C VAL A 20 31.86 42.96 -23.38
N ALA A 21 32.54 43.64 -22.45
CA ALA A 21 33.00 43.01 -21.22
C ALA A 21 31.81 42.29 -20.59
N SER A 22 31.94 40.98 -20.42
CA SER A 22 30.95 40.17 -19.73
C SER A 22 30.86 40.69 -18.29
N GLY A 23 29.89 41.56 -18.02
CA GLY A 23 29.45 41.81 -16.67
C GLY A 23 28.89 40.52 -16.13
N ASP A 24 29.41 40.06 -14.99
CA ASP A 24 28.94 38.86 -14.31
C ASP A 24 27.42 38.90 -14.20
N ALA A 25 26.76 38.01 -14.93
CA ALA A 25 25.33 37.80 -14.80
C ALA A 25 25.08 37.10 -13.45
N SER A 26 25.03 37.87 -12.37
CA SER A 26 24.50 37.40 -11.08
C SER A 26 22.97 37.32 -11.15
N ALA A 27 22.44 36.51 -12.07
CA ALA A 27 21.01 36.28 -12.26
C ALA A 27 20.54 34.95 -11.64
N CYS A 28 21.47 34.07 -11.26
CA CYS A 28 21.16 32.95 -10.39
C CYS A 28 21.40 33.40 -8.95
N GLY A 29 20.48 34.21 -8.43
CA GLY A 29 20.38 34.46 -6.99
C GLY A 29 20.39 33.11 -6.28
N GLY A 30 21.53 32.80 -5.68
CA GLY A 30 21.80 31.56 -4.97
C GLY A 30 20.91 31.48 -3.75
N VAL A 31 19.69 30.98 -3.94
CA VAL A 31 19.03 30.25 -2.87
C VAL A 31 19.56 28.84 -3.01
N GLU A 32 20.59 28.54 -2.22
CA GLU A 32 21.01 27.18 -1.96
C GLU A 32 19.83 26.50 -1.23
N VAL A 33 18.84 26.05 -2.00
CA VAL A 33 17.71 25.28 -1.46
C VAL A 33 18.28 23.93 -1.10
N MET A 34 18.85 23.83 0.09
CA MET A 34 19.25 22.56 0.65
C MET A 34 17.95 21.77 0.89
N PRO A 35 17.65 20.72 0.10
CA PRO A 35 16.38 20.02 0.23
C PRO A 35 16.32 19.41 1.62
N ALA A 36 15.32 19.80 2.40
CA ALA A 36 15.05 19.14 3.67
C ALA A 36 14.61 17.70 3.37
N ILE A 37 15.51 16.74 3.59
CA ILE A 37 15.22 15.32 3.35
C ILE A 37 14.31 14.84 4.48
N ASP A 38 13.03 14.58 4.16
CA ASP A 38 12.15 13.89 5.09
C ASP A 38 12.51 12.41 5.17
N HIS A 39 13.27 12.04 6.21
CA HIS A 39 13.70 10.67 6.45
C HIS A 39 12.53 9.67 6.64
N ARG A 40 11.31 10.15 6.90
CA ARG A 40 10.11 9.30 7.00
C ARG A 40 9.76 8.66 5.66
N VAL A 41 10.10 9.29 4.54
CA VAL A 41 9.89 8.70 3.20
C VAL A 41 10.63 7.36 3.07
N MET A 42 11.91 7.35 3.46
CA MET A 42 12.71 6.12 3.47
C MET A 42 12.22 5.11 4.50
N GLY A 43 11.76 5.57 5.65
CA GLY A 43 11.20 4.70 6.68
C GLY A 43 9.90 4.01 6.24
N VAL A 44 8.99 4.71 5.55
CA VAL A 44 7.75 4.13 4.99
C VAL A 44 8.08 3.14 3.88
N ALA A 45 9.02 3.46 2.98
CA ALA A 45 9.46 2.53 1.95
C ALA A 45 10.02 1.22 2.54
N ARG A 46 10.81 1.31 3.63
CA ARG A 46 11.30 0.14 4.36
C ARG A 46 10.17 -0.65 5.03
N ALA A 47 9.16 0.03 5.58
CA ALA A 47 7.99 -0.61 6.18
C ALA A 47 7.16 -1.38 5.13
N GLU A 48 6.95 -0.79 3.95
CA GLU A 48 6.30 -1.47 2.82
C GLU A 48 7.09 -2.70 2.36
N GLN A 49 8.42 -2.60 2.30
CA GLN A 49 9.27 -3.75 1.98
C GLN A 49 9.12 -4.85 3.03
N ALA A 50 9.19 -4.51 4.33
CA ALA A 50 8.98 -5.47 5.41
C ALA A 50 7.62 -6.15 5.32
N LEU A 51 6.56 -5.41 4.98
CA LEU A 51 5.22 -5.96 4.77
C LEU A 51 5.19 -6.96 3.60
N ARG A 52 5.81 -6.62 2.46
CA ARG A 52 5.94 -7.52 1.29
C ARG A 52 6.72 -8.79 1.61
N ASP A 53 7.66 -8.72 2.54
CA ASP A 53 8.45 -9.86 3.01
C ASP A 53 7.74 -10.67 4.11
N GLY A 54 6.50 -10.33 4.48
CA GLY A 54 5.74 -10.99 5.54
C GLY A 54 6.18 -10.64 6.97
N ARG A 55 7.08 -9.67 7.15
CA ARG A 55 7.58 -9.22 8.46
C ARG A 55 6.64 -8.18 9.08
N LEU A 56 5.45 -8.65 9.48
CA LEU A 56 4.34 -7.78 9.92
C LEU A 56 4.69 -6.89 11.11
N ALA A 57 5.31 -7.46 12.16
CA ALA A 57 5.70 -6.69 13.36
C ALA A 57 6.71 -5.59 13.03
N ALA A 58 7.73 -5.89 12.21
CA ALA A 58 8.74 -4.92 11.78
C ALA A 58 8.12 -3.80 10.93
N ALA A 59 7.20 -4.15 10.01
CA ALA A 59 6.48 -3.18 9.18
C ALA A 59 5.65 -2.22 10.04
N ALA A 60 4.81 -2.78 10.93
CA ALA A 60 3.94 -2.00 11.81
C ALA A 60 4.75 -1.16 12.81
N GLY A 61 5.77 -1.75 13.44
CA GLY A 61 6.60 -1.05 14.41
C GLY A 61 7.36 0.14 13.82
N SER A 62 7.83 0.01 12.57
CA SER A 62 8.41 1.14 11.83
C SER A 62 7.42 2.29 11.67
N VAL A 63 6.19 2.00 11.24
CA VAL A 63 5.14 3.01 11.07
C VAL A 63 4.78 3.67 12.41
N ILE A 64 4.56 2.88 13.47
CA ILE A 64 4.17 3.40 14.78
C ILE A 64 5.25 4.34 15.35
N ARG A 65 6.55 4.03 15.15
CA ARG A 65 7.64 4.90 15.61
C ARG A 65 7.74 6.20 14.82
N MET A 66 7.44 6.17 13.52
CA MET A 66 7.48 7.38 12.67
C MET A 66 6.25 8.27 12.83
N PHE A 67 5.09 7.67 13.12
CA PHE A 67 3.81 8.35 13.27
C PHE A 67 3.10 7.89 14.57
N PRO A 68 3.60 8.26 15.75
CA PRO A 68 3.03 7.85 17.04
C PRO A 68 1.53 8.14 17.19
N GLU A 69 1.08 9.24 16.58
CA GLU A 69 -0.28 9.73 16.62
C GLU A 69 -1.18 9.17 15.50
N ILE A 70 -0.72 8.21 14.70
CA ILE A 70 -1.44 7.66 13.53
C ILE A 70 -2.85 7.14 13.85
N ARG A 71 -3.14 6.72 15.09
CA ARG A 71 -4.50 6.34 15.51
C ARG A 71 -5.48 7.52 15.54
N ARG A 72 -4.99 8.73 15.75
CA ARG A 72 -5.77 9.94 16.02
C ARG A 72 -5.78 10.90 14.83
N ILE A 73 -4.84 10.78 13.90
CA ILE A 73 -4.83 11.63 12.71
C ILE A 73 -5.91 11.18 11.72
N SER A 74 -6.57 12.16 11.11
CA SER A 74 -7.51 11.93 10.01
C SER A 74 -6.78 11.58 8.72
N HIS A 75 -7.46 10.82 7.87
CA HIS A 75 -6.94 10.49 6.54
C HIS A 75 -7.00 11.77 5.70
N GLY A 76 -6.01 12.00 4.85
CA GLY A 76 -5.87 13.29 4.18
C GLY A 76 -5.24 13.19 2.80
N GLN A 77 -4.86 14.32 2.24
CA GLN A 77 -4.19 14.41 0.94
C GLN A 77 -2.68 14.13 1.03
N ASP A 78 -2.13 13.86 2.22
CA ASP A 78 -0.71 13.51 2.39
C ASP A 78 -0.44 12.08 1.85
N PRO A 79 0.27 11.94 0.72
CA PRO A 79 0.51 10.62 0.12
C PRO A 79 1.41 9.73 0.99
N LEU A 80 2.33 10.32 1.76
CA LEU A 80 3.23 9.58 2.63
C LEU A 80 2.44 8.98 3.80
N LEU A 81 1.58 9.77 4.42
CA LEU A 81 0.74 9.31 5.52
C LEU A 81 -0.27 8.25 5.05
N ASN A 82 -0.85 8.39 3.86
CA ASN A 82 -1.75 7.38 3.29
C ASN A 82 -1.04 6.04 3.04
N ARG A 83 0.24 6.06 2.62
CA ARG A 83 1.06 4.85 2.51
C ARG A 83 1.32 4.22 3.88
N ALA A 84 1.65 5.03 4.89
CA ALA A 84 1.84 4.56 6.26
C ALA A 84 0.57 3.92 6.84
N PHE A 85 -0.60 4.56 6.64
CA PHE A 85 -1.91 4.02 6.99
C PHE A 85 -2.15 2.65 6.35
N ARG A 86 -1.93 2.54 5.03
CA ARG A 86 -2.08 1.28 4.31
C ARG A 86 -1.20 0.18 4.90
N VAL A 87 0.09 0.45 5.11
CA VAL A 87 1.03 -0.54 5.65
C VAL A 87 0.57 -1.06 7.01
N LEU A 88 0.22 -0.16 7.92
CA LEU A 88 -0.20 -0.53 9.28
C LEU A 88 -1.55 -1.27 9.27
N ALA A 89 -2.51 -0.83 8.45
CA ALA A 89 -3.81 -1.48 8.34
C ALA A 89 -3.71 -2.90 7.79
N VAL A 90 -2.93 -3.11 6.72
CA VAL A 90 -2.70 -4.44 6.15
C VAL A 90 -1.95 -5.34 7.13
N ALA A 91 -0.92 -4.82 7.80
CA ALA A 91 -0.20 -5.57 8.84
C ALA A 91 -1.15 -6.01 9.97
N ALA A 92 -2.02 -5.12 10.44
CA ALA A 92 -3.00 -5.43 11.49
C ALA A 92 -4.01 -6.49 11.05
N ALA A 93 -4.51 -6.42 9.82
CA ALA A 93 -5.42 -7.42 9.25
C ALA A 93 -4.76 -8.79 9.11
N ARG A 94 -3.51 -8.83 8.62
CA ARG A 94 -2.76 -10.08 8.43
C ARG A 94 -2.33 -10.71 9.75
N ALA A 95 -2.07 -9.90 10.78
CA ALA A 95 -1.75 -10.34 12.13
C ALA A 95 -2.98 -10.58 13.04
N GLU A 96 -4.20 -10.58 12.48
CA GLU A 96 -5.44 -10.83 13.23
C GLU A 96 -5.64 -9.86 14.42
N GLY A 97 -5.18 -8.62 14.25
CA GLY A 97 -5.23 -7.58 15.27
C GLY A 97 -4.17 -7.69 16.36
N ALA A 98 -3.30 -8.71 16.36
CA ALA A 98 -2.21 -8.89 17.31
C ALA A 98 -0.85 -8.71 16.64
N LEU A 99 -0.39 -7.46 16.54
CA LEU A 99 0.81 -7.12 15.76
C LEU A 99 2.13 -7.61 16.38
N GLY A 100 2.15 -7.98 17.66
CA GLY A 100 3.38 -8.44 18.32
C GLY A 100 4.51 -7.41 18.35
N VAL A 101 4.20 -6.11 18.28
CA VAL A 101 5.18 -5.00 18.13
C VAL A 101 5.97 -4.67 19.41
N GLY A 102 5.87 -5.47 20.47
CA GLY A 102 6.49 -5.19 21.76
C GLY A 102 8.01 -5.04 21.73
N ALA A 103 8.69 -5.75 20.83
CA ALA A 103 10.13 -5.63 20.63
C ALA A 103 10.52 -4.45 19.71
N GLU A 104 9.58 -3.94 18.92
CA GLU A 104 9.81 -2.96 17.85
C GLU A 104 9.50 -1.52 18.28
N VAL A 105 8.70 -1.37 19.34
CA VAL A 105 8.05 -0.11 19.72
C VAL A 105 8.21 0.11 21.24
N PRO A 106 8.61 1.31 21.70
CA PRO A 106 8.63 1.64 23.11
C PRO A 106 7.28 1.39 23.79
N ARG A 107 7.27 0.93 25.05
CA ARG A 107 6.04 0.58 25.79
C ARG A 107 4.99 1.70 25.80
N ALA A 108 5.43 2.96 25.85
CA ALA A 108 4.55 4.13 25.81
C ALA A 108 3.74 4.28 24.50
N LEU A 109 4.25 3.72 23.40
CA LEU A 109 3.62 3.75 22.08
C LEU A 109 2.89 2.45 21.72
N LEU A 110 3.00 1.41 22.55
CA LEU A 110 2.39 0.11 22.30
C LEU A 110 0.86 0.22 22.24
N GLY A 111 0.25 0.88 23.23
CA GLY A 111 -1.21 0.98 23.37
C GLY A 111 -1.92 -0.34 23.09
N ALA A 112 -3.04 -0.27 22.37
CA ALA A 112 -3.79 -1.45 21.93
C ALA A 112 -3.12 -2.23 20.77
N TRP A 113 -2.02 -1.75 20.18
CA TRP A 113 -1.39 -2.41 19.02
C TRP A 113 -0.83 -3.80 19.35
N GLY A 114 -0.54 -4.06 20.63
CA GLY A 114 -0.10 -5.39 21.06
C GLY A 114 -1.14 -6.49 20.83
N GLY A 115 -2.44 -6.18 20.87
CA GLY A 115 -3.51 -7.16 20.68
C GLY A 115 -3.56 -8.25 21.75
N THR A 116 -3.15 -7.92 22.98
CA THR A 116 -3.07 -8.88 24.09
C THR A 116 -4.45 -9.36 24.53
N SER A 117 -5.46 -8.48 24.46
CA SER A 117 -6.86 -8.85 24.71
C SER A 117 -7.65 -9.07 23.42
N ALA A 118 -8.79 -9.77 23.51
CA ALA A 118 -9.71 -9.92 22.39
C ALA A 118 -10.31 -8.59 21.94
N GLU A 119 -10.53 -7.67 22.89
CA GLU A 119 -11.01 -6.32 22.62
C GLU A 119 -9.99 -5.52 21.81
N ASP A 120 -8.70 -5.56 22.18
CA ASP A 120 -7.63 -4.90 21.44
C ASP A 120 -7.51 -5.44 20.01
N ARG A 121 -7.56 -6.77 19.85
CA ARG A 121 -7.52 -7.40 18.52
C ARG A 121 -8.69 -6.92 17.66
N ARG A 122 -9.91 -6.93 18.21
CA ARG A 122 -11.09 -6.44 17.51
C ARG A 122 -10.95 -4.96 17.14
N ALA A 123 -10.54 -4.11 18.07
CA ALA A 123 -10.33 -2.69 17.83
C ALA A 123 -9.29 -2.42 16.73
N ASN A 124 -8.25 -3.25 16.64
CA ASN A 124 -7.23 -3.16 15.59
C ASN A 124 -7.76 -3.59 14.21
N ILE A 125 -8.57 -4.66 14.15
CA ILE A 125 -9.25 -5.08 12.92
C ILE A 125 -10.24 -4.01 12.47
N ASP A 126 -11.05 -3.48 13.38
CA ASP A 126 -12.02 -2.41 13.07
C ASP A 126 -11.32 -1.14 12.57
N TRP A 127 -10.18 -0.79 13.18
CA TRP A 127 -9.35 0.31 12.71
C TRP A 127 -8.78 0.04 11.31
N SER A 128 -8.30 -1.17 11.04
CA SER A 128 -7.79 -1.58 9.73
C SER A 128 -8.87 -1.47 8.65
N ILE A 129 -10.06 -2.02 8.91
CA ILE A 129 -11.20 -1.95 7.99
C ILE A 129 -11.56 -0.49 7.68
N ARG A 130 -11.80 0.34 8.71
CA ARG A 130 -12.13 1.76 8.49
C ARG A 130 -11.05 2.51 7.73
N THR A 131 -9.78 2.19 7.98
CA THR A 131 -8.64 2.83 7.32
C THR A 131 -8.59 2.48 5.84
N LEU A 132 -8.69 1.20 5.51
CA LEU A 132 -8.67 0.72 4.12
C LEU A 132 -9.92 1.15 3.35
N GLN A 133 -11.08 1.21 4.00
CA GLN A 133 -12.30 1.78 3.41
C GLN A 133 -12.08 3.24 2.98
N ARG A 134 -11.57 4.09 3.87
CA ARG A 134 -11.28 5.50 3.55
C ARG A 134 -10.26 5.65 2.42
N LEU A 135 -9.19 4.86 2.43
CA LEU A 135 -8.19 4.89 1.36
C LEU A 135 -8.81 4.46 0.02
N ASN A 136 -9.66 3.44 0.02
CA ASN A 136 -10.38 2.97 -1.17
C ASN A 136 -11.40 4.00 -1.69
N GLU A 137 -12.03 4.78 -0.80
CA GLU A 137 -12.91 5.90 -1.18
C GLU A 137 -12.16 7.05 -1.87
N GLN A 138 -10.92 7.33 -1.42
CA GLN A 138 -10.05 8.33 -2.02
C GLN A 138 -9.49 7.89 -3.39
N ARG A 139 -9.17 6.59 -3.53
CA ARG A 139 -8.64 5.97 -4.76
C ARG A 139 -9.63 4.94 -5.29
N LYS A 140 -10.73 5.45 -5.85
CA LYS A 140 -11.77 4.60 -6.43
C LYS A 140 -11.18 3.71 -7.53
N ASN A 141 -11.66 2.48 -7.60
CA ASN A 141 -11.30 1.48 -8.60
C ASN A 141 -9.83 1.03 -8.59
N ASP A 142 -9.15 1.15 -7.45
CA ASP A 142 -7.81 0.60 -7.26
C ASP A 142 -7.88 -0.85 -6.80
N PRO A 143 -7.55 -1.85 -7.64
CA PRO A 143 -7.72 -3.25 -7.27
C PRO A 143 -6.83 -3.70 -6.11
N ALA A 144 -5.66 -3.07 -5.93
CA ALA A 144 -4.77 -3.40 -4.83
C ALA A 144 -5.38 -2.99 -3.49
N LEU A 145 -5.94 -1.77 -3.41
CA LEU A 145 -6.66 -1.33 -2.20
C LEU A 145 -7.95 -2.12 -1.96
N GLN A 146 -8.67 -2.47 -3.02
CA GLN A 146 -9.86 -3.33 -2.90
C GLN A 146 -9.50 -4.73 -2.39
N GLY A 147 -8.36 -5.29 -2.83
CA GLY A 147 -7.82 -6.55 -2.32
C GLY A 147 -7.46 -6.46 -0.84
N ASP A 148 -6.70 -5.44 -0.44
CA ASP A 148 -6.34 -5.19 0.96
C ASP A 148 -7.59 -5.03 1.85
N LEU A 149 -8.58 -4.26 1.40
CA LEU A 149 -9.85 -4.08 2.10
C LEU A 149 -10.60 -5.41 2.24
N GLY A 150 -10.66 -6.21 1.19
CA GLY A 150 -11.26 -7.54 1.22
C GLY A 150 -10.58 -8.47 2.23
N GLU A 151 -9.24 -8.45 2.29
CA GLU A 151 -8.45 -9.16 3.31
C GLU A 151 -8.85 -8.75 4.73
N ALA A 152 -8.96 -7.44 4.98
CA ALA A 152 -9.34 -6.92 6.29
C ALA A 152 -10.79 -7.27 6.67
N LEU A 153 -11.74 -7.12 5.74
CA LEU A 153 -13.14 -7.49 5.95
C LEU A 153 -13.30 -8.98 6.27
N ALA A 154 -12.49 -9.85 5.68
CA ALA A 154 -12.52 -11.29 5.93
C ALA A 154 -12.22 -11.67 7.39
N ARG A 155 -11.56 -10.77 8.15
CA ARG A 155 -11.25 -10.97 9.58
C ARG A 155 -12.44 -10.68 10.50
N ALA A 156 -13.45 -9.95 10.05
CA ALA A 156 -14.66 -9.64 10.81
C ALA A 156 -15.81 -10.58 10.40
N PRO A 157 -16.29 -11.48 11.28
CA PRO A 157 -17.35 -12.45 10.95
C PRO A 157 -18.59 -11.84 10.29
N GLU A 158 -19.03 -10.69 10.77
CA GLU A 158 -20.18 -9.92 10.30
C GLU A 158 -19.96 -9.26 8.93
N ARG A 159 -18.72 -9.22 8.43
CA ARG A 159 -18.34 -8.63 7.13
C ARG A 159 -17.90 -9.66 6.09
N ARG A 160 -17.91 -10.95 6.43
CA ARG A 160 -17.45 -12.04 5.53
C ARG A 160 -18.19 -12.08 4.20
N GLY A 161 -19.49 -11.82 4.17
CA GLY A 161 -20.26 -11.77 2.92
C GLY A 161 -19.80 -10.64 1.99
N GLU A 162 -19.49 -9.47 2.55
CA GLU A 162 -18.93 -8.35 1.79
C GLU A 162 -17.52 -8.66 1.28
N ALA A 163 -16.68 -9.27 2.13
CA ALA A 163 -15.33 -9.71 1.76
C ALA A 163 -15.38 -10.73 0.61
N LEU A 164 -16.27 -11.72 0.68
CA LEU A 164 -16.43 -12.77 -0.34
C LEU A 164 -16.81 -12.15 -1.69
N ARG A 165 -17.79 -11.23 -1.70
CA ARG A 165 -18.21 -10.52 -2.92
C ARG A 165 -17.08 -9.67 -3.50
N LEU A 166 -16.36 -8.93 -2.66
CA LEU A 166 -15.29 -8.04 -3.10
C LEU A 166 -14.10 -8.82 -3.68
N LEU A 167 -13.57 -9.79 -2.92
CA LEU A 167 -12.43 -10.61 -3.35
C LEU A 167 -12.79 -11.53 -4.51
N GLY A 168 -13.98 -12.13 -4.51
CA GLY A 168 -14.48 -12.96 -5.59
C GLY A 168 -14.59 -12.19 -6.91
N GLY A 169 -15.21 -10.99 -6.87
CA GLY A 169 -15.32 -10.15 -8.06
C GLY A 169 -13.97 -9.64 -8.59
N LEU A 170 -12.98 -9.43 -7.71
CA LEU A 170 -11.61 -9.14 -8.15
C LEU A 170 -10.97 -10.35 -8.83
N ALA A 171 -11.10 -11.54 -8.23
CA ALA A 171 -10.54 -12.78 -8.77
C ALA A 171 -11.14 -13.16 -10.13
N GLU A 172 -12.45 -13.00 -10.31
CA GLU A 172 -13.14 -13.26 -11.58
C GLU A 172 -12.65 -12.37 -12.73
N ARG A 173 -12.21 -11.15 -12.42
CA ARG A 173 -11.65 -10.20 -13.39
C ARG A 173 -10.13 -10.27 -13.50
N ASP A 174 -9.49 -11.24 -12.85
CA ASP A 174 -8.02 -11.37 -12.78
C ASP A 174 -7.32 -10.12 -12.21
N LEU A 175 -7.98 -9.42 -11.28
CA LEU A 175 -7.48 -8.20 -10.65
C LEU A 175 -6.96 -8.43 -9.23
N LEU A 176 -7.02 -9.66 -8.72
CA LEU A 176 -6.54 -10.00 -7.39
C LEU A 176 -5.06 -10.39 -7.44
N ALA A 177 -4.18 -9.47 -7.02
CA ALA A 177 -2.72 -9.62 -7.16
C ALA A 177 -1.97 -10.00 -5.87
N SER A 178 -2.70 -10.44 -4.83
CA SER A 178 -2.15 -10.76 -3.50
C SER A 178 -2.37 -12.24 -3.16
N PRO A 179 -1.31 -13.02 -2.85
CA PRO A 179 -1.47 -14.39 -2.37
C PRO A 179 -2.25 -14.43 -1.05
N GLU A 180 -2.04 -13.48 -0.13
CA GLU A 180 -2.81 -13.42 1.11
C GLU A 180 -4.30 -13.16 0.88
N ALA A 181 -4.64 -12.39 -0.17
CA ALA A 181 -6.03 -12.17 -0.55
C ALA A 181 -6.68 -13.42 -1.16
N TYR A 182 -5.93 -14.19 -1.96
CA TYR A 182 -6.41 -15.50 -2.42
C TYR A 182 -6.59 -16.48 -1.26
N ALA A 183 -5.69 -16.49 -0.28
CA ALA A 183 -5.86 -17.29 0.93
C ALA A 183 -7.11 -16.87 1.73
N ALA A 184 -7.39 -15.56 1.81
CA ALA A 184 -8.62 -15.06 2.43
C ALA A 184 -9.87 -15.51 1.65
N LEU A 185 -9.85 -15.41 0.32
CA LEU A 185 -10.95 -15.86 -0.54
C LEU A 185 -11.18 -17.38 -0.40
N ALA A 186 -10.13 -18.19 -0.37
CA ALA A 186 -10.22 -19.63 -0.16
C ALA A 186 -10.91 -19.96 1.17
N ARG A 187 -10.54 -19.30 2.28
CA ARG A 187 -11.23 -19.46 3.58
C ARG A 187 -12.71 -19.09 3.49
N LEU A 188 -13.02 -17.95 2.86
CA LEU A 188 -14.40 -17.47 2.75
C LEU A 188 -15.27 -18.44 1.94
N ARG A 189 -14.74 -18.99 0.85
CA ARG A 189 -15.43 -19.99 0.02
C ARG A 189 -15.64 -21.31 0.74
N ALA A 190 -14.65 -21.79 1.50
CA ALA A 190 -14.84 -22.96 2.36
C ALA A 190 -15.95 -22.72 3.41
N LEU A 191 -15.97 -21.55 4.05
CA LEU A 191 -17.01 -21.18 5.01
C LEU A 191 -18.40 -21.05 4.39
N SER A 192 -18.51 -20.78 3.09
CA SER A 192 -19.78 -20.74 2.35
C SER A 192 -20.16 -22.07 1.69
N GLY A 193 -19.37 -23.14 1.88
CA GLY A 193 -19.62 -24.45 1.27
C GLY A 193 -19.21 -24.55 -0.21
N ASP A 194 -18.48 -23.58 -0.75
CA ASP A 194 -17.96 -23.58 -2.11
C ASP A 194 -16.57 -24.25 -2.15
N GLY A 195 -16.56 -25.59 -2.14
CA GLY A 195 -15.33 -26.39 -2.15
C GLY A 195 -14.50 -26.21 -3.42
N ALA A 196 -15.13 -26.25 -4.60
CA ALA A 196 -14.43 -26.04 -5.87
C ALA A 196 -13.81 -24.64 -5.95
N GLY A 197 -14.53 -23.61 -5.52
CA GLY A 197 -14.00 -22.26 -5.49
C GLY A 197 -12.92 -22.06 -4.41
N HIS A 198 -12.99 -22.79 -3.29
CA HIS A 198 -11.90 -22.85 -2.31
C HIS A 198 -10.62 -23.39 -2.94
N ASP A 199 -10.68 -24.55 -3.58
CA ASP A 199 -9.52 -25.21 -4.21
C ASP A 199 -8.91 -24.32 -5.30
N ALA A 200 -9.74 -23.69 -6.13
CA ALA A 200 -9.28 -22.76 -7.16
C ALA A 200 -8.55 -21.53 -6.57
N ALA A 201 -9.08 -20.95 -5.49
CA ALA A 201 -8.45 -19.82 -4.83
C ALA A 201 -7.16 -20.22 -4.09
N ALA A 202 -7.15 -21.40 -3.44
CA ALA A 202 -5.96 -21.94 -2.79
C ALA A 202 -4.83 -22.20 -3.81
N SER A 203 -5.15 -22.80 -4.95
CA SER A 203 -4.17 -23.02 -6.03
C SER A 203 -3.58 -21.71 -6.56
N ARG A 204 -4.40 -20.67 -6.75
CA ARG A 204 -3.91 -19.33 -7.13
C ARG A 204 -3.00 -18.72 -6.07
N CYS A 205 -3.33 -18.88 -4.78
CA CYS A 205 -2.45 -18.45 -3.71
C CYS A 205 -1.08 -19.14 -3.80
N GLU A 206 -1.06 -20.47 -3.94
CA GLU A 206 0.18 -21.25 -3.97
C GLU A 206 1.07 -20.89 -5.16
N ALA A 207 0.47 -20.61 -6.32
CA ALA A 207 1.20 -20.17 -7.51
C ALA A 207 1.91 -18.80 -7.33
N MET A 208 1.43 -17.96 -6.41
CA MET A 208 1.93 -16.60 -6.17
C MET A 208 2.78 -16.48 -4.91
N ALA A 209 2.55 -17.33 -3.91
CA ALA A 209 3.14 -17.20 -2.59
C ALA A 209 4.61 -17.64 -2.56
N LYS A 210 5.47 -16.80 -1.99
CA LYS A 210 6.84 -17.21 -1.60
C LYS A 210 6.84 -18.24 -0.48
N ASN A 211 5.83 -18.18 0.39
CA ASN A 211 5.63 -19.11 1.50
C ASN A 211 4.25 -19.75 1.38
N THR A 212 4.17 -20.94 0.80
CA THR A 212 2.92 -21.67 0.60
C THR A 212 2.21 -22.04 1.91
N ALA A 213 2.88 -21.96 3.06
CA ALA A 213 2.22 -22.16 4.35
C ALA A 213 1.08 -21.17 4.61
N LEU A 214 1.14 -19.96 4.03
CA LEU A 214 0.06 -18.97 4.16
C LEU A 214 -1.22 -19.39 3.39
N CYS A 215 -1.05 -20.21 2.34
CA CYS A 215 -2.13 -20.70 1.49
C CYS A 215 -2.84 -21.91 2.08
N ARG A 216 -2.20 -22.58 3.06
CA ARG A 216 -2.80 -23.68 3.82
C ARG A 216 -3.86 -23.12 4.76
N THR A 217 -5.04 -22.94 4.22
CA THR A 217 -6.23 -22.63 4.99
C THR A 217 -6.72 -23.94 5.58
N SER A 218 -6.66 -24.11 6.90
CA SER A 218 -7.24 -25.29 7.55
C SER A 218 -8.65 -25.47 7.03
N GLY A 219 -8.85 -26.49 6.20
CA GLY A 219 -10.17 -26.92 5.78
C GLY A 219 -10.99 -27.12 7.05
N ALA A 220 -12.28 -26.75 6.97
CA ALA A 220 -13.23 -27.15 8.00
C ALA A 220 -12.95 -28.60 8.37
N THR A 221 -12.62 -28.82 9.65
CA THR A 221 -12.37 -30.15 10.20
C THR A 221 -13.58 -31.02 9.90
N GLY A 222 -13.51 -31.86 8.86
CA GLY A 222 -14.40 -32.99 8.72
C GLY A 222 -14.19 -33.93 9.91
N PRO A 223 -15.23 -34.64 10.38
CA PRO A 223 -15.12 -35.46 11.58
C PRO A 223 -14.06 -36.55 11.35
N GLN A 224 -13.06 -36.58 12.23
CA GLN A 224 -12.15 -37.72 12.32
C GLN A 224 -12.99 -38.94 12.74
N SER A 225 -12.90 -39.98 11.92
CA SER A 225 -13.52 -41.29 12.16
C SER A 225 -12.88 -41.99 13.35
#